data_AF-A0A933IED1-F1
#
_entry.id   AF-A0A933IED1-F1
#
_cell.length_a   1.000
_cell.length_b   1.000
_cell.length_c   1.000
_cell.angle_alpha   90.00
_cell.angle_beta   90.00
_cell.angle_gamma   90.00
#
_symmetry.space_group_name_H-M   'P 1'
#
loop_
_entity.id
_entity.type
_entity.pdbx_description
1 polymer ?
#
loop_
_entity_poly.entity_id
_entity_poly.type
_entity_poly.pdbx_seq_one_letter_code
_entity_poly.pdbx_strand_id
1 'polypeptide(L)'
;MLADLSIARGNLRLQCEQELRGKLMKLRQSYVECARAPDELERILMTAVSSMLVLARTLLRLGGGDPSGGADAVFTRTHVRFGASTASLRKAWQMKRGEIRLAGSGLETLYQEVLEEVQGLARVVDGLAR
;
A
#
# COMPACT_ATOMS: atom_id res chain seq x y z
N MET A 1 8.31 -3.07 34.32
CA MET A 1 6.93 -3.29 33.83
C MET A 1 6.62 -2.15 32.88
N LEU A 2 6.53 -2.41 31.57
CA LEU A 2 6.13 -1.39 30.58
C LEU A 2 4.62 -1.25 30.68
N ALA A 3 4.19 -0.30 31.52
CA ALA A 3 2.80 0.06 31.73
C ALA A 3 2.19 0.59 30.42
N ASP A 4 0.95 0.14 30.17
CA ASP A 4 -0.02 0.62 29.18
C ASP A 4 0.43 1.82 28.34
N LEU A 5 1.08 1.52 27.21
CA LEU A 5 1.15 2.47 26.11
C LEU A 5 -0.25 2.48 25.48
N SER A 6 -1.17 3.26 26.06
CA SER A 6 -2.44 3.61 25.42
C SER A 6 -2.09 4.45 24.20
N ILE A 7 -1.81 3.78 23.08
CA ILE A 7 -1.54 4.42 21.80
C ILE A 7 -2.85 5.07 21.37
N ALA A 8 -3.06 6.32 21.78
CA ALA A 8 -4.21 7.11 21.38
C ALA A 8 -4.33 7.06 19.86
N ARG A 9 -5.49 6.62 19.36
CA ARG A 9 -5.76 6.40 17.92
C ARG A 9 -5.35 7.60 17.05
N GLY A 10 -5.39 8.82 17.58
CA GLY A 10 -4.92 10.04 16.92
C GLY A 10 -3.43 10.03 16.56
N ASN A 11 -2.56 9.46 17.42
CA ASN A 11 -1.12 9.39 17.17
C ASN A 11 -0.79 8.33 16.12
N LEU A 12 -1.48 7.17 16.15
CA LEU A 12 -1.39 6.15 15.09
C LEU A 12 -1.84 6.71 13.74
N ARG A 13 -2.90 7.51 13.71
CA ARG A 13 -3.41 8.16 12.50
C ARG A 13 -2.36 9.08 11.88
N LEU A 14 -1.80 10.01 12.66
CA LEU A 14 -0.82 10.98 12.16
C LEU A 14 0.45 10.29 11.64
N GLN A 15 0.90 9.24 12.34
CA GLN A 15 2.08 8.47 11.96
C GLN A 15 1.85 7.70 10.65
N CYS A 16 0.67 7.09 10.47
CA CYS A 16 0.30 6.47 9.21
C CYS A 16 0.21 7.46 8.06
N GLU A 17 -0.36 8.63 8.29
CA GLU A 17 -0.49 9.69 7.28
C GLU A 17 0.88 10.17 6.80
N GLN A 18 1.82 10.39 7.73
CA GLN A 18 3.21 10.76 7.42
C GLN A 18 3.94 9.65 6.65
N GLU A 19 3.83 8.39 7.10
CA GLU A 19 4.43 7.26 6.38
C GLU A 19 3.88 7.10 4.97
N LEU A 20 2.56 7.24 4.80
CA LEU A 20 1.89 7.06 3.52
C LEU A 20 2.30 8.16 2.53
N ARG A 21 2.34 9.43 2.97
CA ARG A 21 2.82 10.55 2.14
C ARG A 21 4.29 10.40 1.76
N GLY A 22 5.16 10.02 2.70
CA GLY A 22 6.58 9.81 2.42
C GLY A 22 6.81 8.70 1.39
N LYS A 23 6.10 7.58 1.51
CA LYS A 23 6.20 6.46 0.56
C LYS A 23 5.64 6.83 -0.80
N LEU A 24 4.50 7.53 -0.84
CA LEU A 24 3.85 7.97 -2.08
C LEU A 24 4.73 8.97 -2.85
N MET A 25 5.41 9.89 -2.14
CA MET A 25 6.37 10.81 -2.74
C MET A 25 7.60 10.07 -3.29
N LYS A 26 8.14 9.11 -2.56
CA LYS A 26 9.27 8.27 -3.02
C LYS A 26 8.91 7.42 -4.23
N LEU A 27 7.72 6.81 -4.24
CA LEU A 27 7.19 6.06 -5.39
C LEU A 27 7.09 6.95 -6.64
N ARG A 28 6.52 8.16 -6.50
CA ARG A 28 6.43 9.11 -7.61
C ARG A 28 7.79 9.53 -8.14
N GLN A 29 8.73 9.82 -7.24
CA GLN A 29 10.08 10.24 -7.61
C GLN A 29 10.82 9.12 -8.35
N SER A 30 10.76 7.90 -7.84
CA SER A 30 11.37 6.75 -8.50
C SER A 30 10.70 6.39 -9.84
N TYR A 31 9.41 6.63 -10.02
CA TYR A 31 8.76 6.44 -11.33
C TYR A 31 9.32 7.38 -12.40
N VAL A 32 9.51 8.66 -12.04
CA VAL A 32 10.08 9.66 -12.95
C VAL A 32 11.55 9.38 -13.24
N GLU A 33 12.30 8.91 -12.24
CA GLU A 33 13.74 8.60 -12.36
C GLU A 33 14.01 7.27 -13.10
N CYS A 34 13.18 6.25 -12.91
CA CYS A 34 13.43 4.89 -13.40
C CYS A 34 12.59 4.47 -14.61
N ALA A 35 11.94 5.41 -15.32
CA ALA A 35 11.13 5.12 -16.52
C ALA A 35 11.90 4.40 -17.67
N ARG A 36 13.23 4.25 -17.56
CA ARG A 36 14.08 3.54 -18.53
C ARG A 36 14.75 2.27 -18.00
N ALA A 37 14.46 1.84 -16.76
CA ALA A 37 15.11 0.70 -16.10
C ALA A 37 14.07 -0.28 -15.49
N PRO A 38 13.59 -1.28 -16.27
CA PRO A 38 12.51 -2.18 -15.85
C PRO A 38 12.84 -3.04 -14.62
N ASP A 39 14.07 -3.52 -14.48
CA ASP A 39 14.50 -4.31 -13.31
C ASP A 39 14.46 -3.49 -12.01
N GLU A 40 14.73 -2.19 -12.11
CA GLU A 40 14.70 -1.27 -10.98
C GLU A 40 13.26 -0.95 -10.57
N LEU A 41 12.38 -0.73 -11.56
CA LEU A 41 10.93 -0.60 -11.37
C LEU A 41 10.34 -1.80 -10.62
N GLU A 42 10.72 -3.03 -11.00
CA GLU A 42 10.27 -4.24 -10.33
C GLU A 42 10.70 -4.26 -8.86
N ARG A 43 11.96 -3.96 -8.59
CA ARG A 43 12.52 -3.93 -7.22
C ARG A 43 11.85 -2.88 -6.34
N ILE A 44 11.59 -1.70 -6.89
CA ILE A 44 10.87 -0.62 -6.20
C ILE A 44 9.45 -1.08 -5.87
N LEU A 45 8.74 -1.68 -6.83
CA LEU A 45 7.38 -2.16 -6.65
C LEU A 45 7.28 -3.24 -5.57
N MET A 46 8.21 -4.21 -5.56
CA MET A 46 8.30 -5.24 -4.52
C MET A 46 8.55 -4.66 -3.12
N THR A 47 9.34 -3.59 -3.04
CA THR A 47 9.58 -2.89 -1.76
C THR A 47 8.34 -2.13 -1.32
N ALA A 48 7.70 -1.43 -2.25
CA ALA A 48 6.49 -0.64 -2.03
C ALA A 48 5.33 -1.50 -1.54
N VAL A 49 5.05 -2.63 -2.19
CA VAL A 49 3.89 -3.49 -1.85
C VAL A 49 3.96 -4.03 -0.41
N SER A 50 5.17 -4.26 0.10
CA SER A 50 5.39 -4.67 1.50
C SER A 50 4.92 -3.60 2.48
N SER A 51 5.24 -2.35 2.18
CA SER A 51 4.79 -1.22 2.98
C SER A 51 3.29 -1.00 2.83
N MET A 52 2.75 -1.19 1.62
CA MET A 52 1.30 -1.04 1.37
C MET A 52 0.48 -2.07 2.13
N LEU A 53 0.99 -3.28 2.29
CA LEU A 53 0.33 -4.29 3.13
C LEU A 53 0.25 -3.84 4.61
N VAL A 54 1.31 -3.24 5.14
CA VAL A 54 1.31 -2.69 6.52
C VAL A 54 0.29 -1.55 6.65
N LEU A 55 0.23 -0.66 5.66
CA LEU A 55 -0.73 0.44 5.64
C LEU A 55 -2.16 -0.05 5.50
N ALA A 56 -2.43 -1.03 4.65
CA ALA A 56 -3.75 -1.66 4.51
C ALA A 56 -4.22 -2.28 5.84
N ARG A 57 -3.34 -2.99 6.56
CA ARG A 57 -3.66 -3.49 7.91
C ARG A 57 -3.97 -2.36 8.87
N THR A 58 -3.25 -1.25 8.79
CA THR A 58 -3.48 -0.13 9.72
C THR A 58 -4.77 0.61 9.39
N LEU A 59 -5.07 0.80 8.10
CA LEU A 59 -6.35 1.29 7.63
C LEU A 59 -7.51 0.43 8.15
N LEU A 60 -7.41 -0.88 8.04
CA LEU A 60 -8.43 -1.78 8.61
C LEU A 60 -8.59 -1.57 10.12
N ARG A 61 -7.51 -1.49 10.89
CA ARG A 61 -7.58 -1.19 12.34
C ARG A 61 -8.28 0.13 12.63
N LEU A 62 -7.99 1.17 11.86
CA LEU A 62 -8.60 2.50 12.02
C LEU A 62 -10.09 2.50 11.63
N GLY A 63 -10.45 1.79 10.55
CA GLY A 63 -11.83 1.64 10.09
C GLY A 63 -12.65 0.58 10.85
N GLY A 64 -12.11 0.01 11.93
CA GLY A 64 -12.77 -1.04 12.72
C GLY A 64 -12.91 -2.40 12.00
N GLY A 65 -12.14 -2.63 10.94
CA GLY A 65 -12.05 -3.90 10.22
C GLY A 65 -10.97 -4.84 10.79
N ASP A 66 -11.00 -6.10 10.35
CA ASP A 66 -10.05 -7.12 10.78
C ASP A 66 -8.75 -7.12 9.95
N PRO A 67 -7.59 -6.77 10.54
CA PRO A 67 -6.29 -6.74 9.86
C PRO A 67 -5.59 -8.12 9.80
N SER A 68 -6.18 -9.17 10.35
CA SER A 68 -5.56 -10.49 10.49
C SER A 68 -5.40 -11.22 9.15
N GLY A 69 -4.52 -12.23 9.11
CA GLY A 69 -4.34 -13.10 7.94
C GLY A 69 -3.33 -12.61 6.90
N GLY A 70 -3.33 -13.33 5.77
CA GLY A 70 -2.42 -13.12 4.65
C GLY A 70 -2.71 -11.84 3.86
N ALA A 71 -1.78 -11.46 2.99
CA ALA A 71 -1.87 -10.23 2.20
C ALA A 71 -3.15 -10.14 1.37
N ASP A 72 -3.53 -11.24 0.74
CA ASP A 72 -4.75 -11.34 -0.04
C ASP A 72 -6.01 -11.05 0.78
N ALA A 73 -6.12 -11.60 1.98
CA ALA A 73 -7.25 -11.36 2.86
C ALA A 73 -7.31 -9.88 3.28
N VAL A 74 -6.15 -9.31 3.62
CA VAL A 74 -6.03 -7.90 4.01
C VAL A 74 -6.44 -6.97 2.86
N PHE A 75 -5.94 -7.19 1.65
CA PHE A 75 -6.29 -6.38 0.48
C PHE A 75 -7.79 -6.52 0.16
N THR A 76 -8.35 -7.74 0.16
CA THR A 76 -9.78 -7.95 -0.06
C THR A 76 -10.63 -7.17 0.94
N ARG A 77 -10.30 -7.27 2.23
CA ARG A 77 -11.06 -6.54 3.27
C ARG A 77 -10.90 -5.04 3.14
N THR A 78 -9.71 -4.56 2.76
CA THR A 78 -9.47 -3.13 2.52
C THR A 78 -10.36 -2.63 1.40
N HIS A 79 -10.43 -3.36 0.29
CA HIS A 79 -11.32 -3.05 -0.82
C HIS A 79 -12.79 -3.02 -0.40
N VAL A 80 -13.28 -4.09 0.25
CA VAL A 80 -14.68 -4.18 0.72
C VAL A 80 -15.04 -3.05 1.69
N ARG A 81 -14.11 -2.68 2.59
CA ARG A 81 -14.39 -1.72 3.67
C ARG A 81 -14.38 -0.27 3.20
N PHE A 82 -13.52 0.06 2.24
CA PHE A 82 -13.25 1.44 1.83
C PHE A 82 -13.61 1.75 0.37
N GLY A 83 -14.01 0.75 -0.41
CA GLY A 83 -14.37 0.91 -1.83
C GLY A 83 -13.19 1.20 -2.77
N ALA A 84 -11.97 1.35 -2.24
CA ALA A 84 -10.76 1.55 -3.03
C ALA A 84 -10.29 0.21 -3.65
N SER A 85 -9.94 0.20 -4.93
CA SER A 85 -9.34 -1.01 -5.53
C SER A 85 -8.00 -1.33 -4.89
N THR A 86 -7.73 -2.62 -4.72
CA THR A 86 -6.44 -3.16 -4.25
C THR A 86 -6.01 -4.37 -5.09
N ALA A 87 -6.53 -4.49 -6.30
CA ALA A 87 -6.31 -5.62 -7.19
C ALA A 87 -4.86 -5.62 -7.70
N SER A 88 -4.34 -4.47 -8.08
CA SER A 88 -2.98 -4.32 -8.60
C SER A 88 -1.95 -4.41 -7.49
N LEU A 89 -2.26 -3.94 -6.27
CA LEU A 89 -1.47 -4.22 -5.07
C LEU A 89 -1.38 -5.72 -4.77
N ARG A 90 -2.45 -6.49 -4.97
CA ARG A 90 -2.42 -7.95 -4.81
C ARG A 90 -1.56 -8.61 -5.88
N LYS A 91 -1.68 -8.21 -7.15
CA LYS A 91 -0.82 -8.71 -8.24
C LYS A 91 0.66 -8.41 -7.94
N ALA A 92 0.99 -7.20 -7.50
CA ALA A 92 2.35 -6.85 -7.10
C ALA A 92 2.87 -7.72 -5.94
N TRP A 93 1.99 -8.11 -5.01
CA TRP A 93 2.34 -9.03 -3.93
C TRP A 93 2.61 -10.45 -4.43
N GLN A 94 1.79 -10.96 -5.34
CA GLN A 94 2.00 -12.25 -6.00
C GLN A 94 3.32 -12.27 -6.78
N MET A 95 3.62 -11.18 -7.49
CA MET A 95 4.88 -11.01 -8.21
C MET A 95 6.08 -11.06 -7.26
N LYS A 96 5.99 -10.35 -6.12
CA LYS A 96 7.02 -10.40 -5.07
C LYS A 96 7.24 -11.82 -4.52
N ARG A 97 6.19 -12.64 -4.44
CA ARG A 97 6.29 -14.04 -3.99
C ARG A 97 6.82 -15.00 -5.06
N GLY A 98 7.06 -14.51 -6.28
CA GLY A 98 7.45 -15.32 -7.42
C GLY A 98 6.32 -16.17 -7.99
N GLU A 99 5.07 -15.89 -7.62
CA GLU A 99 3.89 -16.62 -8.11
C GLU A 99 3.52 -16.21 -9.54
N ILE A 100 3.81 -14.96 -9.90
CA ILE A 100 3.67 -14.44 -11.25
C ILE A 100 4.94 -13.70 -11.66
N ARG A 101 5.18 -13.60 -12.98
CA ARG A 101 6.23 -12.76 -13.55
C ARG A 101 5.62 -11.85 -14.61
N LEU A 102 5.98 -10.58 -14.56
CA LEU A 102 5.57 -9.57 -15.52
C LEU A 102 6.82 -8.86 -16.02
N ALA A 103 6.84 -8.49 -17.30
CA ALA A 103 7.96 -7.81 -17.93
C ALA A 103 7.47 -6.77 -18.95
N GLY A 104 8.34 -5.82 -19.28
CA GLY A 104 8.06 -4.76 -20.26
C GLY A 104 6.78 -3.99 -19.94
N SER A 105 5.91 -3.83 -20.94
CA SER A 105 4.67 -3.05 -20.83
C SER A 105 3.70 -3.58 -19.75
N GLY A 106 3.75 -4.87 -19.43
CA GLY A 106 2.94 -5.45 -18.35
C GLY A 106 3.36 -4.97 -16.96
N LEU A 107 4.66 -4.78 -16.74
CA LEU A 107 5.20 -4.25 -15.48
C LEU A 107 4.90 -2.75 -15.35
N GLU A 108 5.04 -2.00 -16.44
CA GLU A 108 4.72 -0.57 -16.48
C GLU A 108 3.23 -0.32 -16.17
N THR A 109 2.34 -1.10 -16.78
CA THR A 109 0.89 -1.03 -16.54
C THR A 109 0.58 -1.34 -15.07
N LEU A 110 1.14 -2.42 -14.54
CA LEU A 110 0.96 -2.77 -13.12
C LEU A 110 1.41 -1.65 -12.19
N TYR A 111 2.54 -1.01 -12.51
CA TYR A 111 3.07 0.08 -11.71
C TYR A 111 2.12 1.29 -11.70
N GLN A 112 1.61 1.69 -12.86
CA GLN A 112 0.64 2.79 -12.99
C GLN A 112 -0.65 2.49 -12.20
N GLU A 113 -1.21 1.30 -12.35
CA GLU A 113 -2.40 0.89 -11.60
C GLU A 113 -2.14 0.91 -10.08
N VAL A 114 -0.96 0.45 -9.63
CA VAL A 114 -0.59 0.52 -8.20
C VAL A 114 -0.51 1.97 -7.72
N LEU A 115 0.03 2.89 -8.51
CA LEU A 115 0.05 4.31 -8.14
C LEU A 115 -1.36 4.87 -7.97
N GLU A 116 -2.30 4.50 -8.84
CA GLU A 116 -3.70 4.92 -8.76
C GLU A 116 -4.39 4.36 -7.51
N GLU A 117 -4.22 3.06 -7.23
CA GLU A 117 -4.76 2.42 -6.03
C GLU A 117 -4.23 3.07 -4.74
N VAL A 118 -2.91 3.36 -4.70
CA VAL A 118 -2.27 4.03 -3.57
C VAL A 118 -2.82 5.45 -3.39
N GLN A 119 -3.08 6.19 -4.46
CA GLN A 119 -3.74 7.50 -4.39
C GLN A 119 -5.19 7.38 -3.88
N GLY A 120 -5.93 6.35 -4.32
CA GLY A 120 -7.26 6.06 -3.81
C GLY A 120 -7.27 5.81 -2.30
N LEU A 121 -6.33 5.00 -1.81
CA LEU A 121 -6.17 4.74 -0.38
C LEU A 121 -5.77 6.00 0.40
N ALA A 122 -4.93 6.87 -0.16
CA ALA A 122 -4.58 8.14 0.49
C ALA A 122 -5.83 9.04 0.70
N ARG A 123 -6.72 9.13 -0.29
CA ARG A 123 -7.99 9.87 -0.16
C ARG A 123 -8.90 9.29 0.92
N VAL A 124 -8.92 7.96 1.06
CA VAL A 124 -9.66 7.28 2.15
C VAL A 124 -9.10 7.69 3.52
N VAL A 125 -7.77 7.68 3.68
CA VAL A 125 -7.12 8.13 4.93
C VAL A 125 -7.48 9.58 5.26
N ASP A 126 -7.40 10.47 4.26
CA ASP A 126 -7.77 11.89 4.44
C ASP A 126 -9.25 12.05 4.80
N GLY A 127 -10.14 11.18 4.29
CA GLY A 127 -11.56 11.17 4.66
C GLY A 127 -11.85 10.66 6.07
N LEU A 128 -11.01 9.75 6.59
CA LEU A 128 -11.06 9.27 7.98
C LEU A 128 -10.45 10.28 8.98
N ALA A 129 -9.81 11.35 8.49
CA ALA A 129 -9.19 12.39 9.29
C ALA A 129 -10.15 13.54 9.70
N ARG A 130 -11.43 13.47 9.32
CA ARG A 130 -12.49 14.42 9.74
C ARG A 130 -13.35 13.87 10.85
#